data_AF-A0A401YHM2-F1
#
_entry.id   AF-A0A401YHM2-F1
#
_cell.length_a   1.000
_cell.length_b   1.000
_cell.length_c   1.000
_cell.angle_alpha   90.00
_cell.angle_beta   90.00
_cell.angle_gamma   90.00
#
_symmetry.space_group_name_H-M   'P 1'
#
loop_
_entity.id
_entity.type
_entity.pdbx_description
1 polymer ?
#
loop_
_entity_poly.entity_id
_entity_poly.type
_entity_poly.pdbx_seq_one_letter_code
_entity_poly.pdbx_strand_id
1 'polypeptide(L)'
;MDPSNAHISALEGCDGRGYGDTPLGSKRDRLIGSFVDLVANRDDLTYAIELGRQKRRWDALDTYAARMASIAVRERDSDILRRGLVAALIAMKSTDDERETLPTLSLLYRAWEILGDRDLRFRAPRDLRVQEDDDPLVAFARRSPDDRGIRAMGYREGSDSEGFRFLDR
;
A
#
# COMPACT_ATOMS: atom_id res chain seq x y z
N MET A 1 18.26 13.41 -16.53
CA MET A 1 16.95 12.78 -16.31
C MET A 1 16.34 13.51 -15.13
N ASP A 2 15.21 14.21 -15.32
CA ASP A 2 14.54 14.93 -14.23
C ASP A 2 14.13 13.91 -13.15
N PRO A 3 14.53 14.06 -11.87
CA PRO A 3 14.15 13.14 -10.79
C PRO A 3 12.63 12.95 -10.68
N SER A 4 11.81 13.91 -11.14
CA SER A 4 10.36 13.77 -11.22
C SER A 4 9.90 12.60 -12.10
N ASN A 5 10.62 12.29 -13.18
CA ASN A 5 10.23 11.25 -14.14
C ASN A 5 10.55 9.83 -13.66
N ALA A 6 11.61 9.65 -12.86
CA ALA A 6 12.05 8.33 -12.42
C ALA A 6 11.02 7.65 -11.49
N HIS A 7 10.33 8.43 -10.66
CA HIS A 7 9.28 7.95 -9.77
C HIS A 7 8.02 7.54 -10.53
N ILE A 8 7.65 8.30 -11.56
CA ILE A 8 6.48 7.99 -12.42
C ILE A 8 6.75 6.73 -13.24
N SER A 9 7.96 6.58 -13.80
CA SER A 9 8.37 5.36 -14.50
C SER A 9 8.37 4.13 -13.60
N ALA A 10 8.65 4.27 -12.29
CA ALA A 10 8.55 3.17 -11.34
C ALA A 10 7.12 2.66 -11.13
N LEU A 11 6.10 3.42 -11.52
CA LEU A 11 4.70 3.02 -11.49
C LEU A 11 4.25 2.28 -12.77
N GLU A 12 5.05 2.27 -13.83
CA GLU A 12 4.68 1.61 -15.09
C GLU A 12 4.78 0.07 -14.97
N GLY A 13 3.85 -0.65 -15.60
CA GLY A 13 3.80 -2.12 -15.55
C GLY A 13 5.10 -2.79 -15.99
N CYS A 14 5.48 -3.91 -15.35
CA CYS A 14 6.65 -4.68 -15.76
C CYS A 14 6.27 -5.77 -16.75
N ASP A 15 6.76 -5.66 -17.98
CA ASP A 15 6.78 -6.76 -18.93
C ASP A 15 7.88 -7.76 -18.51
N GLY A 16 7.50 -8.90 -17.93
CA GLY A 16 8.38 -10.09 -17.88
C GLY A 16 8.94 -10.55 -16.53
N ARG A 17 8.66 -9.88 -15.40
CA ARG A 17 8.75 -10.44 -14.02
C ARG A 17 7.95 -9.53 -13.08
N GLY A 18 6.96 -10.09 -12.38
CA GLY A 18 6.03 -9.31 -11.56
C GLY A 18 6.76 -8.54 -10.47
N TYR A 19 6.46 -7.24 -10.33
CA TYR A 19 7.02 -6.41 -9.26
C TYR A 19 6.83 -7.05 -7.87
N GLY A 20 5.69 -7.72 -7.65
CA GLY A 20 5.38 -8.46 -6.43
C GLY A 20 6.41 -9.54 -6.06
N ASP A 21 7.00 -10.22 -7.04
CA ASP A 21 7.91 -11.36 -6.84
C ASP A 21 9.34 -10.93 -6.51
N THR A 22 9.66 -9.65 -6.66
CA THR A 22 11.01 -9.15 -6.36
C THR A 22 11.31 -9.20 -4.85
N PRO A 23 12.58 -9.31 -4.42
CA PRO A 23 12.94 -9.19 -3.01
C PRO A 23 12.42 -7.90 -2.39
N LEU A 24 11.99 -7.93 -1.13
CA LEU A 24 11.50 -6.74 -0.42
C LEU A 24 12.63 -5.70 -0.28
N GLY A 25 12.30 -4.41 -0.27
CA GLY A 25 13.30 -3.34 -0.24
C GLY A 25 14.04 -3.14 -1.57
N SER A 26 13.39 -3.49 -2.68
CA SER A 26 13.92 -3.32 -4.03
C SER A 26 14.15 -1.84 -4.38
N LYS A 27 14.92 -1.57 -5.45
CA LYS A 27 15.04 -0.21 -5.99
C LYS A 27 13.68 0.38 -6.36
N ARG A 28 12.75 -0.46 -6.81
CA ARG A 28 11.40 -0.04 -7.18
C ARG A 28 10.60 0.40 -5.96
N ASP A 29 10.72 -0.31 -4.84
CA ASP A 29 10.11 0.10 -3.56
C ASP A 29 10.59 1.49 -3.14
N ARG A 30 11.89 1.77 -3.25
CA ARG A 30 12.43 3.10 -2.91
C ARG A 30 11.87 4.19 -3.82
N LEU A 31 11.77 3.94 -5.13
CA LEU A 31 11.25 4.91 -6.08
C LEU A 31 9.77 5.21 -5.86
N ILE A 32 8.94 4.18 -5.63
CA ILE A 32 7.52 4.37 -5.33
C ILE A 32 7.34 5.01 -3.95
N GLY A 33 8.15 4.63 -2.96
CA GLY A 33 8.13 5.25 -1.63
C GLY A 33 8.43 6.75 -1.68
N SER A 34 9.40 7.19 -2.47
CA SER A 34 9.65 8.62 -2.68
C SER A 34 8.49 9.35 -3.37
N PHE A 35 7.75 8.70 -4.27
CA PHE A 35 6.51 9.25 -4.82
C PHE A 35 5.45 9.42 -3.74
N VAL A 36 5.24 8.38 -2.93
CA VAL A 36 4.28 8.39 -1.83
C VAL A 36 4.60 9.49 -0.81
N ASP A 37 5.87 9.63 -0.44
CA ASP A 37 6.34 10.69 0.46
C ASP A 37 6.11 12.07 -0.15
N LEU A 38 6.33 12.24 -1.46
CA LEU A 38 6.08 13.50 -2.15
C LEU A 38 4.60 13.90 -2.10
N VAL A 39 3.70 12.94 -2.35
CA VAL A 39 2.24 13.15 -2.31
C VAL A 39 1.80 13.51 -0.90
N ALA A 40 2.26 12.77 0.11
CA ALA A 40 1.93 13.02 1.51
C ALA A 40 2.36 14.43 1.96
N ASN A 41 3.55 14.87 1.54
CA ASN A 41 4.08 16.19 1.92
C ASN A 41 3.43 17.36 1.17
N ARG A 42 2.90 17.13 -0.03
CA ARG A 42 2.28 18.18 -0.85
C ARG A 42 0.77 18.31 -0.67
N ASP A 43 0.15 17.38 0.06
CA ASP A 43 -1.32 17.29 0.19
C ASP A 43 -2.01 17.27 -1.19
N ASP A 44 -1.39 16.59 -2.15
CA ASP A 44 -1.84 16.57 -3.56
C ASP A 44 -2.38 15.19 -3.93
N LEU A 45 -3.36 14.73 -3.15
CA LEU A 45 -4.01 13.44 -3.34
C LEU A 45 -4.73 13.37 -4.70
N THR A 46 -5.31 14.47 -5.16
CA THR A 46 -6.00 14.55 -6.46
C THR A 46 -5.04 14.27 -7.61
N TYR A 47 -3.87 14.91 -7.64
CA TYR A 47 -2.85 14.62 -8.66
C TYR A 47 -2.42 13.15 -8.61
N ALA A 48 -2.21 12.61 -7.41
CA ALA A 48 -1.79 11.22 -7.25
C ALA A 48 -2.82 10.23 -7.78
N ILE A 49 -4.12 10.49 -7.56
CA ILE A 49 -5.23 9.68 -8.06
C ILE A 49 -5.30 9.73 -9.59
N GLU A 50 -5.24 10.92 -10.18
CA GLU A 50 -5.24 11.08 -11.64
C GLU A 50 -4.03 10.40 -12.28
N LEU A 51 -2.87 10.47 -11.64
CA LEU A 51 -1.68 9.77 -12.10
C LEU A 51 -1.82 8.25 -11.97
N GLY A 52 -2.43 7.76 -10.88
CA GLY A 52 -2.69 6.33 -10.63
C GLY A 52 -3.61 5.70 -11.68
N ARG A 53 -4.62 6.44 -12.16
CA ARG A 53 -5.53 6.01 -13.24
C ARG A 53 -4.80 5.79 -14.56
N GLN A 54 -3.84 6.65 -14.88
CA GLN A 54 -3.12 6.58 -16.15
C GLN A 54 -2.39 5.24 -16.30
N LYS A 55 -2.65 4.55 -17.42
CA LYS A 55 -2.01 3.27 -17.74
C LYS A 55 -2.08 2.23 -16.60
N ARG A 56 -3.13 2.28 -15.77
CA ARG A 56 -3.30 1.40 -14.59
C ARG A 56 -2.10 1.41 -13.63
N ARG A 57 -1.48 2.58 -13.43
CA ARG A 57 -0.35 2.75 -12.47
C ARG A 57 -0.74 2.40 -11.02
N TRP A 58 -2.03 2.40 -10.71
CA TRP A 58 -2.55 1.95 -9.43
C TRP A 58 -2.16 0.49 -9.10
N ASP A 59 -1.98 -0.40 -10.09
CA ASP A 59 -1.53 -1.79 -9.88
C ASP A 59 -0.16 -1.82 -9.17
N ALA A 60 0.74 -0.89 -9.54
CA ALA A 60 2.05 -0.77 -8.91
C ALA A 60 1.98 -0.18 -7.50
N LEU A 61 1.05 0.76 -7.26
CA LEU A 61 0.81 1.33 -5.93
C LEU A 61 0.22 0.30 -4.98
N ASP A 62 -0.72 -0.52 -5.46
CA ASP A 62 -1.32 -1.61 -4.69
C ASP A 62 -0.28 -2.67 -4.33
N THR A 63 0.52 -3.10 -5.32
CA THR A 63 1.65 -4.01 -5.10
C THR A 63 2.66 -3.44 -4.10
N TYR A 64 3.00 -2.15 -4.21
CA TYR A 64 3.88 -1.48 -3.26
C TYR A 64 3.29 -1.50 -1.84
N ALA A 65 1.99 -1.21 -1.69
CA ALA A 65 1.30 -1.22 -0.41
C ALA A 65 1.32 -2.61 0.25
N ALA A 66 1.04 -3.67 -0.51
CA ALA A 66 1.15 -5.06 -0.03
C ALA A 66 2.57 -5.40 0.46
N ARG A 67 3.58 -4.92 -0.27
CA ARG A 67 4.99 -5.10 0.11
C ARG A 67 5.34 -4.32 1.37
N MET A 68 4.85 -3.09 1.53
CA MET A 68 5.06 -2.30 2.75
C MET A 68 4.42 -2.95 3.97
N ALA A 69 3.29 -3.64 3.83
CA ALA A 69 2.71 -4.41 4.94
C ALA A 69 3.70 -5.47 5.47
N SER A 70 4.38 -6.19 4.57
CA SER A 70 5.40 -7.17 4.95
C SER A 70 6.64 -6.52 5.57
N ILE A 71 7.17 -5.46 4.95
CA ILE A 71 8.36 -4.77 5.44
C ILE A 71 8.11 -4.12 6.80
N ALA A 72 6.95 -3.49 7.00
CA ALA A 72 6.61 -2.85 8.27
C ALA A 72 6.65 -3.85 9.43
N VAL A 73 6.09 -5.04 9.26
CA VAL A 73 6.14 -6.11 10.28
C VAL A 73 7.57 -6.62 10.48
N ARG A 74 8.32 -6.83 9.38
CA ARG A 74 9.70 -7.31 9.40
C ARG A 74 10.61 -6.37 10.20
N GLU A 75 10.52 -5.07 9.92
CA GLU A 75 11.38 -4.04 10.50
C GLU A 75 10.81 -3.42 11.78
N ARG A 76 9.59 -3.82 12.19
CA ARG A 76 8.85 -3.22 13.32
C ARG A 76 8.69 -1.70 13.17
N ASP A 77 8.38 -1.24 11.96
CA ASP A 77 8.37 0.18 11.60
C ASP A 77 6.97 0.65 11.12
N SER A 78 6.34 1.47 11.96
CA SER A 78 5.04 2.08 11.68
C SER A 78 5.06 3.11 10.54
N ASP A 79 6.19 3.78 10.27
CA ASP A 79 6.29 4.73 9.17
C ASP A 79 6.23 4.03 7.81
N ILE A 80 6.81 2.84 7.72
CA ILE A 80 6.67 1.98 6.53
C ILE A 80 5.21 1.60 6.31
N LEU A 81 4.49 1.26 7.38
CA LEU A 81 3.06 0.97 7.28
C LEU A 81 2.26 2.20 6.86
N ARG A 82 2.56 3.40 7.37
CA ARG A 82 1.93 4.66 6.95
C ARG A 82 2.09 4.90 5.45
N ARG A 83 3.28 4.67 4.89
CA ARG A 83 3.50 4.74 3.42
C ARG A 83 2.64 3.74 2.66
N GLY A 84 2.50 2.52 3.18
CA GLY A 84 1.60 1.51 2.63
C GLY A 84 0.14 1.96 2.60
N LEU A 85 -0.35 2.58 3.69
CA LEU A 85 -1.72 3.12 3.78
C LEU A 85 -1.97 4.24 2.75
N VAL A 86 -1.01 5.15 2.56
CA VAL A 86 -1.11 6.20 1.54
C VAL A 86 -1.18 5.60 0.14
N ALA A 87 -0.29 4.66 -0.18
CA ALA A 87 -0.27 4.02 -1.48
C ALA A 87 -1.58 3.27 -1.77
N ALA A 88 -2.11 2.52 -0.80
CA ALA A 88 -3.39 1.82 -0.93
C ALA A 88 -4.57 2.78 -1.10
N LEU A 89 -4.57 3.91 -0.38
CA LEU A 89 -5.59 4.95 -0.55
C LEU A 89 -5.59 5.51 -1.99
N ILE A 90 -4.41 5.82 -2.53
CA ILE A 90 -4.27 6.29 -3.90
C ILE A 90 -4.73 5.20 -4.87
N ALA A 91 -4.26 3.97 -4.70
CA ALA A 91 -4.59 2.84 -5.58
C ALA A 91 -6.11 2.60 -5.64
N MET A 92 -6.76 2.51 -4.49
CA MET A 92 -8.20 2.28 -4.38
C MET A 92 -9.04 3.39 -5.02
N LYS A 93 -8.66 4.66 -4.83
CA LYS A 93 -9.36 5.79 -5.48
C LYS A 93 -9.05 5.92 -6.98
N SER A 94 -8.04 5.20 -7.46
CA SER A 94 -7.59 5.21 -8.85
C SER A 94 -8.07 4.01 -9.68
N THR A 95 -8.48 2.91 -9.07
CA THR A 95 -9.06 1.76 -9.78
C THR A 95 -10.53 2.02 -10.15
N ASP A 96 -11.00 1.36 -11.20
CA ASP A 96 -12.41 1.31 -11.58
C ASP A 96 -13.21 0.32 -10.71
N ASP A 97 -12.52 -0.62 -10.06
CA ASP A 97 -13.11 -1.62 -9.16
C ASP A 97 -12.32 -1.70 -7.85
N GLU A 98 -12.81 -1.02 -6.81
CA GLU A 98 -12.19 -0.99 -5.48
C GLU A 98 -11.95 -2.39 -4.89
N ARG A 99 -12.72 -3.41 -5.33
CA ARG A 99 -12.55 -4.80 -4.89
C ARG A 99 -11.19 -5.36 -5.21
N GLU A 100 -10.53 -4.86 -6.25
CA GLU A 100 -9.16 -5.26 -6.62
C GLU A 100 -8.13 -4.91 -5.54
N THR A 101 -8.41 -3.90 -4.69
CA THR A 101 -7.49 -3.47 -3.62
C THR A 101 -7.81 -4.06 -2.24
N LEU A 102 -8.96 -4.72 -2.08
CA LEU A 102 -9.36 -5.33 -0.80
C LEU A 102 -8.36 -6.36 -0.25
N PRO A 103 -7.72 -7.21 -1.07
CA PRO A 103 -6.72 -8.14 -0.57
C PRO A 103 -5.53 -7.39 0.06
N THR A 104 -5.02 -6.34 -0.59
CA THR A 104 -3.94 -5.50 -0.07
C THR A 104 -4.32 -4.78 1.23
N LEU A 105 -5.56 -4.28 1.34
CA LEU A 105 -6.05 -3.68 2.59
C LEU A 105 -6.08 -4.69 3.75
N SER A 106 -6.39 -5.96 3.48
CA SER A 106 -6.34 -7.01 4.50
C SER A 106 -4.92 -7.22 5.04
N LEU A 107 -3.90 -7.14 4.17
CA LEU A 107 -2.50 -7.27 4.56
C LEU A 107 -2.05 -6.10 5.44
N LEU A 108 -2.40 -4.88 5.04
CA LEU A 108 -2.09 -3.67 5.82
C LEU A 108 -2.81 -3.70 7.18
N TYR A 109 -4.06 -4.12 7.21
CA TYR A 109 -4.82 -4.24 8.45
C TYR A 109 -4.18 -5.25 9.39
N ARG A 110 -3.76 -6.40 8.85
CA ARG A 110 -3.07 -7.40 9.65
C ARG A 110 -1.70 -6.94 10.12
N ALA A 111 -0.94 -6.24 9.29
CA ALA A 111 0.32 -5.61 9.70
C ALA A 111 0.10 -4.61 10.84
N TRP A 112 -0.94 -3.79 10.76
CA TRP A 112 -1.34 -2.85 11.80
C TRP A 112 -1.63 -3.56 13.13
N GLU A 113 -2.39 -4.66 13.10
CA GLU A 113 -2.65 -5.48 14.29
C GLU A 113 -1.36 -6.06 14.90
N ILE A 114 -0.45 -6.58 14.05
CA ILE A 114 0.80 -7.21 14.51
C ILE A 114 1.75 -6.18 15.15
N LEU A 115 1.85 -4.98 14.58
CA LEU A 115 2.69 -3.92 15.14
C LEU A 115 2.18 -3.46 16.50
N GLY A 116 0.86 -3.41 16.70
CA GLY A 116 0.25 -3.03 17.98
C GLY A 116 0.60 -1.61 18.44
N ASP A 117 1.04 -0.75 17.52
CA ASP A 117 1.40 0.64 17.78
C ASP A 117 0.14 1.45 18.14
N ARG A 118 0.10 1.97 19.37
CA ARG A 118 -1.03 2.71 19.92
C ARG A 118 -1.20 4.10 19.29
N ASP A 119 -0.17 4.64 18.68
CA ASP A 119 -0.19 5.95 18.04
C ASP A 119 -0.54 5.84 16.55
N LEU A 120 -0.48 4.64 15.98
CA LEU A 120 -0.91 4.38 14.62
C LEU A 120 -2.41 4.07 14.56
N ARG A 121 -3.13 4.84 13.74
CA ARG A 121 -4.54 4.58 13.40
C ARG A 121 -4.60 4.00 11.99
N PHE A 122 -5.45 3.00 11.78
CA PHE A 122 -5.71 2.44 10.45
C PHE A 122 -6.65 3.37 9.66
N ARG A 123 -6.08 4.47 9.16
CA ARG A 123 -6.78 5.53 8.43
C ARG A 123 -5.78 6.33 7.59
N ALA A 124 -6.29 7.16 6.68
CA ALA A 124 -5.49 8.08 5.90
C ALA A 124 -4.71 9.04 6.83
N PRO A 125 -3.44 9.36 6.50
CA PRO A 125 -2.72 10.41 7.22
C PRO A 125 -3.49 11.73 7.22
N ARG A 126 -3.43 12.46 8.35
CA ARG A 126 -4.15 13.73 8.52
C ARG A 126 -3.78 14.76 7.45
N ASP A 127 -2.55 14.70 6.97
CA ASP A 127 -2.00 15.63 5.98
C ASP A 127 -2.68 15.51 4.61
N LEU A 128 -3.41 14.42 4.33
CA LEU A 128 -4.18 14.22 3.10
C LEU A 128 -5.62 14.73 3.18
N ARG A 129 -6.03 15.33 4.32
CA ARG A 129 -7.34 15.97 4.55
C ARG A 129 -8.57 15.10 4.23
N VAL A 130 -8.43 13.78 4.24
CA VAL A 130 -9.56 12.86 4.09
C VAL A 130 -10.39 12.88 5.37
N GLN A 131 -11.69 13.17 5.25
CA GLN A 131 -12.62 13.11 6.38
C GLN A 131 -12.83 11.65 6.79
N GLU A 132 -13.01 11.40 8.09
CA GLU A 132 -13.09 10.04 8.62
C GLU A 132 -14.25 9.23 8.04
N ASP A 133 -15.40 9.88 7.82
CA ASP A 133 -16.59 9.22 7.26
C ASP A 133 -16.43 8.87 5.77
N ASP A 134 -15.53 9.57 5.07
CA ASP A 134 -15.19 9.35 3.66
C ASP A 134 -13.89 8.53 3.49
N ASP A 135 -13.29 8.08 4.59
CA ASP A 135 -12.03 7.36 4.58
C ASP A 135 -12.25 5.86 4.31
N PRO A 136 -11.87 5.37 3.12
CA PRO A 136 -12.11 3.99 2.77
C PRO A 136 -11.27 2.99 3.59
N LEU A 137 -10.16 3.43 4.23
CA LEU A 137 -9.40 2.60 5.16
C LEU A 137 -10.19 2.39 6.46
N VAL A 138 -10.86 3.44 6.94
CA VAL A 138 -11.75 3.36 8.11
C VAL A 138 -12.96 2.48 7.79
N ALA A 139 -13.56 2.64 6.61
CA ALA A 139 -14.64 1.77 6.14
C ALA A 139 -14.20 0.30 6.07
N PHE A 140 -12.98 0.01 5.58
CA PHE A 140 -12.41 -1.33 5.58
C PHE A 140 -12.25 -1.88 7.00
N ALA A 141 -11.70 -1.11 7.93
CA ALA A 141 -11.51 -1.54 9.31
C ALA A 141 -12.83 -1.88 10.02
N ARG A 142 -13.95 -1.29 9.61
CA ARG A 142 -15.29 -1.58 10.17
C ARG A 142 -15.94 -2.85 9.61
N ARG A 143 -15.36 -3.49 8.59
CA ARG A 143 -15.85 -4.77 8.06
C ARG A 143 -15.82 -5.88 9.11
N SER A 144 -16.61 -6.94 8.88
CA SER A 144 -16.60 -8.13 9.73
C SER A 144 -15.20 -8.78 9.74
N PRO A 145 -14.82 -9.51 10.81
CA PRO A 145 -13.54 -10.22 10.85
C PRO A 145 -13.31 -11.14 9.64
N ASP A 146 -14.37 -11.78 9.14
CA ASP A 146 -14.30 -12.70 7.99
C ASP A 146 -14.07 -11.93 6.68
N ASP A 147 -14.61 -10.72 6.54
CA ASP A 147 -14.49 -9.89 5.34
C ASP A 147 -13.21 -9.05 5.28
N ARG A 148 -12.46 -8.96 6.39
CA ARG A 148 -11.19 -8.21 6.47
C ARG A 148 -9.97 -9.09 6.72
N GLY A 149 -10.17 -10.38 6.98
CA GLY A 149 -9.10 -11.31 7.32
C GLY A 149 -8.27 -11.73 6.10
N ILE A 150 -6.94 -11.79 6.27
CA ILE A 150 -6.02 -12.17 5.19
C ILE A 150 -6.31 -13.54 4.60
N ARG A 151 -6.81 -14.49 5.40
CA ARG A 151 -7.11 -15.86 4.95
C ARG A 151 -8.28 -15.93 3.99
N ALA A 152 -9.29 -15.07 4.18
CA ALA A 152 -10.43 -14.95 3.28
C ALA A 152 -9.99 -14.33 1.95
N MET A 153 -8.96 -13.49 1.98
CA MET A 153 -8.36 -12.85 0.82
C MET A 153 -7.26 -13.69 0.15
N GLY A 154 -7.09 -14.96 0.53
CA GLY A 154 -6.12 -15.87 -0.10
C GLY A 154 -4.67 -15.70 0.37
N TYR A 155 -4.44 -15.07 1.52
CA TYR A 155 -3.10 -14.83 2.08
C TYR A 155 -2.87 -15.57 3.40
N ARG A 156 -1.59 -15.72 3.73
CA ARG A 156 -1.12 -16.18 5.04
C ARG A 156 0.13 -15.43 5.48
N GLU A 157 0.35 -15.40 6.79
CA GLU A 157 1.64 -15.01 7.36
C GLU A 157 2.68 -16.10 7.07
N GLY A 158 3.92 -15.68 6.87
CA GLY A 158 5.04 -16.57 6.64
C GLY A 158 6.38 -15.82 6.69
N SER A 159 7.39 -16.44 6.10
CA SER A 159 8.73 -15.87 6.01
C SER A 159 9.41 -16.30 4.72
N ASP A 160 10.24 -15.44 4.17
CA ASP A 160 11.25 -15.79 3.16
C ASP A 160 12.65 -15.81 3.80
N SER A 161 13.71 -15.89 2.98
CA SER A 161 15.10 -15.90 3.45
C SER A 161 15.52 -14.63 4.20
N GLU A 162 14.74 -13.56 4.11
CA GLU A 162 15.04 -12.25 4.69
C GLU A 162 14.09 -11.87 5.84
N GLY A 163 13.18 -12.76 6.24
CA GLY A 163 12.30 -12.56 7.39
C GLY A 163 10.82 -12.56 7.02
N PHE A 164 10.01 -11.83 7.79
CA PHE A 164 8.55 -11.85 7.65
C PHE A 164 8.10 -11.48 6.23
N ARG A 165 7.08 -12.20 5.74
CA ARG A 165 6.40 -11.91 4.47
C ARG A 165 4.97 -12.43 4.49
N PHE A 166 4.03 -11.64 3.97
CA PHE A 166 2.73 -12.16 3.58
C PHE A 166 2.86 -12.94 2.26
N LEU A 167 2.36 -14.17 2.26
CA LEU A 167 2.46 -15.09 1.14
C LEU A 167 1.06 -15.42 0.62
N ASP A 168 0.94 -15.60 -0.69
CA ASP A 168 -0.25 -16.21 -1.28
C ASP A 168 -0.43 -17.62 -0.71
N ARG A 169 -1.69 -18.02 -0.59
CA ARG A 169 -2.10 -19.32 -0.05
C ARG A 169 -1.99 -20.43 -1.08
#